data_AF-A0A3R6BV59-F1
#
_entry.id   AF-A0A3R6BV59-F1
#
_cell.length_a   1.000
_cell.length_b   1.000
_cell.length_c   1.000
_cell.angle_alpha   90.00
_cell.angle_beta   90.00
_cell.angle_gamma   90.00
#
_symmetry.space_group_name_H-M   'P 1'
#
loop_
_entity.id
_entity.type
_entity.pdbx_description
1 polymer ?
#
loop_
_entity_poly.entity_id
_entity_poly.type
_entity_poly.pdbx_seq_one_letter_code
_entity_poly.pdbx_strand_id
1 'polypeptide(L)' 'MMTSINGVNWQKAIDFTVMNKRIAQTGGNPDILPDRMERPFVFNENNKPIALSLAVKKDNDAYIVIVPLKQ' A
#
# COMPACT_ATOMS: atom_id res chain seq x y z
N MET A 1 9.30 0.71 -9.35
CA MET A 1 9.13 -0.61 -8.71
C MET A 1 10.13 -1.57 -9.32
N MET A 2 10.57 -2.57 -8.56
CA MET A 2 11.48 -3.61 -9.02
C MET A 2 10.73 -4.95 -9.01
N THR A 3 11.06 -5.85 -9.94
CA THR A 3 10.51 -7.21 -9.99
C THR A 3 11.62 -8.23 -10.12
N SER A 4 11.39 -9.44 -9.61
CA SER A 4 12.31 -10.57 -9.66
C SER A 4 11.52 -11.88 -9.65
N ILE A 5 11.96 -12.84 -10.46
CA ILE A 5 11.42 -14.21 -10.47
C ILE A 5 12.08 -15.12 -9.43
N ASN A 6 13.25 -14.74 -8.92
CA ASN A 6 14.09 -15.57 -8.05
C ASN A 6 14.52 -14.87 -6.75
N GLY A 7 14.12 -13.62 -6.54
CA GLY A 7 14.48 -12.82 -5.37
C GLY A 7 15.92 -12.30 -5.34
N VAL A 8 16.76 -12.66 -6.32
CA VAL A 8 18.19 -12.31 -6.38
C VAL A 8 18.48 -11.31 -7.49
N ASN A 9 17.97 -11.59 -8.70
CA ASN A 9 18.17 -10.75 -9.87
C ASN A 9 16.96 -9.85 -10.05
N TRP A 10 17.17 -8.54 -9.96
CA TRP A 10 16.10 -7.55 -9.99
C TRP A 10 16.17 -6.71 -11.26
N GLN A 11 15.01 -6.41 -11.82
CA GLN A 11 14.87 -5.52 -12.96
C GLN A 11 13.79 -4.48 -12.71
N LYS A 12 13.87 -3.37 -13.44
CA LYS A 12 12.86 -2.31 -13.38
C LYS A 12 11.53 -2.86 -13.89
N ALA A 13 10.48 -2.72 -13.10
CA ALA A 13 9.13 -3.06 -13.56
C ALA A 13 8.69 -2.04 -14.62
N ILE A 14 8.08 -2.53 -15.71
CA ILE A 14 7.75 -1.73 -16.89
C ILE A 14 6.37 -1.09 -16.74
N ASP A 15 5.42 -1.82 -16.15
CA ASP A 15 4.07 -1.34 -15.84
C ASP A 15 3.74 -1.70 -14.40
N PHE A 16 3.52 -0.67 -13.57
CA PHE A 16 3.16 -0.87 -12.17
C PHE A 16 2.39 0.34 -11.64
N THR A 17 1.31 0.06 -10.93
CA THR A 17 0.68 0.99 -10.01
C THR A 17 0.45 0.22 -8.72
N VAL A 18 1.05 0.68 -7.62
CA VAL A 18 0.84 0.04 -6.30
C VAL A 18 -0.49 0.51 -5.72
N MET A 19 -0.67 1.82 -5.61
CA MET A 19 -1.89 2.46 -5.12
C MET A 19 -1.85 3.96 -5.47
N ASN A 20 -3.00 4.57 -5.71
CA ASN A 20 -3.12 6.03 -5.77
C ASN A 20 -2.88 6.64 -4.39
N LYS A 21 -2.39 7.89 -4.33
CA LYS A 21 -2.22 8.62 -3.05
C LYS A 21 -3.56 9.13 -2.49
N ARG A 22 -4.49 8.20 -2.25
CA ARG A 22 -5.86 8.39 -1.79
C ARG A 22 -6.36 7.09 -1.16
N ILE A 23 -6.75 7.15 0.11
CA ILE A 23 -7.24 5.97 0.85
C ILE A 23 -8.73 6.17 1.09
N ALA A 24 -9.53 5.30 0.47
CA ALA A 24 -10.98 5.35 0.64
C ALA A 24 -11.38 4.95 2.06
N GLN A 25 -12.32 5.68 2.66
CA GLN A 25 -12.88 5.35 3.96
C GLN A 25 -14.29 4.77 3.84
N THR A 26 -14.66 3.91 4.78
CA THR A 26 -16.03 3.37 4.87
C THR A 26 -16.94 4.30 5.66
N GLY A 27 -18.25 4.15 5.47
CA GLY A 27 -19.26 4.84 6.29
C GLY A 27 -19.49 6.31 5.92
N GLY A 28 -19.19 6.71 4.69
CA GLY A 28 -19.44 8.07 4.19
C GLY A 28 -18.42 9.12 4.65
N ASN A 29 -17.36 8.70 5.35
CA ASN A 29 -16.25 9.57 5.70
C ASN A 29 -15.51 10.03 4.43
N PRO A 30 -14.98 11.27 4.41
CA PRO A 30 -14.15 11.73 3.31
C PRO A 30 -12.91 10.84 3.19
N ASP A 31 -12.36 10.74 1.98
CA ASP A 31 -11.15 9.97 1.77
C ASP A 31 -9.95 10.64 2.44
N ILE A 32 -9.01 9.81 2.91
CA ILE A 32 -7.73 10.31 3.38
C ILE A 32 -6.91 10.65 2.13
N LEU A 33 -6.40 11.90 2.09
CA LEU A 33 -5.48 12.39 1.07
C LEU A 33 -4.10 12.64 1.70
N PRO A 34 -3.24 11.61 1.81
CA PRO A 34 -1.94 11.74 2.46
C PRO A 34 -1.04 12.75 1.76
N ASP A 35 -0.16 13.40 2.53
CA ASP A 35 0.96 14.13 1.93
C ASP A 35 2.01 13.13 1.45
N ARG A 36 2.20 12.05 2.25
CA ARG A 36 3.16 10.98 1.98
C ARG A 36 2.61 9.62 2.39
N MET A 37 2.90 8.61 1.57
CA MET A 37 2.68 7.19 1.87
C MET A 37 4.00 6.45 1.65
N GLU A 38 4.44 5.69 2.64
CA GLU A 38 5.74 5.03 2.62
C GLU A 38 5.64 3.60 3.14
N ARG A 39 6.69 2.82 2.87
CA ARG A 39 6.93 1.49 3.46
C ARG A 39 5.71 0.56 3.34
N PRO A 40 5.28 0.22 2.12
CA PRO A 40 4.21 -0.75 1.94
C PRO A 40 4.62 -2.14 2.40
N PHE A 41 3.79 -2.75 3.24
CA PHE A 41 3.91 -4.14 3.65
C PHE A 41 2.65 -4.91 3.23
N VAL A 42 2.84 -6.05 2.58
CA VAL A 42 1.75 -6.97 2.27
C VAL A 42 1.62 -7.98 3.40
N PHE A 43 0.46 -8.04 4.03
CA PHE A 43 0.13 -9.08 4.99
C PHE A 43 -0.49 -10.28 4.26
N ASN A 44 0.14 -11.44 4.44
CA ASN A 44 -0.28 -12.69 3.83
C ASN A 44 -0.86 -13.63 4.89
N GLU A 45 -2.02 -14.19 4.62
CA GLU A 45 -2.63 -15.27 5.40
C GLU A 45 -2.85 -16.47 4.48
N ASN A 46 -2.33 -17.65 4.85
CA ASN A 46 -2.41 -18.87 4.03
C ASN A 46 -1.93 -18.68 2.57
N ASN A 47 -0.79 -18.01 2.39
CA ASN A 47 -0.21 -17.64 1.08
C ASN A 47 -1.11 -16.74 0.21
N LYS A 48 -2.14 -16.11 0.79
CA LYS A 48 -2.98 -15.12 0.11
C LYS A 48 -2.74 -13.72 0.69
N PRO A 49 -2.46 -12.71 -0.13
CA PRO A 49 -2.37 -11.33 0.34
C PRO A 49 -3.76 -10.83 0.72
N ILE A 50 -3.96 -10.42 1.97
CA ILE A 50 -5.27 -9.97 2.47
C ILE A 50 -5.31 -8.49 2.84
N ALA A 51 -4.18 -7.88 3.14
CA ALA A 51 -4.12 -6.48 3.52
C ALA A 51 -2.79 -5.83 3.14
N LEU A 52 -2.84 -4.52 2.87
CA LEU A 52 -1.70 -3.65 2.69
C LEU A 52 -1.58 -2.75 3.93
N SER A 53 -0.42 -2.72 4.56
CA SER A 53 -0.09 -1.76 5.60
C SER A 53 0.82 -0.68 5.05
N LEU A 54 0.52 0.58 5.36
CA LEU A 54 1.25 1.76 4.88
C LEU A 54 1.50 2.73 6.03
N ALA A 55 2.68 3.35 6.06
CA ALA A 55 2.91 4.53 6.88
C ALA A 55 2.38 5.78 6.16
N VAL A 56 1.51 6.54 6.83
CA VAL A 56 0.87 7.75 6.30
C VAL A 56 1.33 8.96 7.09
N LYS A 57 1.71 10.02 6.35
CA LYS A 57 1.86 11.38 6.89
C LYS A 57 0.71 12.23 6.36
N LYS A 58 -0.01 12.91 7.27
CA LYS A 58 -0.97 13.96 6.94
C LYS A 58 -0.81 15.12 7.90
N ASP A 59 -0.56 16.32 7.39
CA ASP A 59 -0.38 17.54 8.18
C ASP A 59 0.67 17.37 9.29
N ASN A 60 0.26 17.33 10.56
CA ASN A 60 1.13 17.07 11.72
C ASN A 60 1.08 15.61 12.21
N ASP A 61 0.18 14.79 11.69
CA ASP A 61 0.00 13.40 12.12
C ASP A 61 0.83 12.40 11.30
N ALA A 62 1.23 11.33 11.97
CA ALA A 62 1.86 10.16 11.36
C ALA A 62 1.25 8.90 11.97
N TYR A 63 0.72 8.02 11.13
CA TYR A 63 0.03 6.81 11.57
C TYR A 63 0.14 5.68 10.54
N ILE A 64 -0.14 4.46 10.99
CA ILE A 64 -0.21 3.29 10.11
C ILE A 64 -1.67 3.08 9.71
N VAL A 65 -1.91 2.88 8.43
CA VAL A 65 -3.20 2.43 7.91
C VAL A 65 -3.12 0.97 7.48
N ILE A 66 -4.23 0.26 7.62
CA ILE A 66 -4.42 -1.09 7.10
C ILE A 66 -5.52 -1.01 6.06
N VAL A 67 -5.18 -1.32 4.81
CA VAL A 67 -6.09 -1.33 3.68
C VAL A 67 -6.37 -2.78 3.31
N PRO A 68 -7.60 -3.29 3.51
CA PRO A 68 -7.98 -4.61 3.05
C PRO A 68 -7.85 -4.70 1.52
N LEU A 69 -7.23 -5.77 1.03
CA LEU A 69 -7.15 -6.04 -0.39
C LEU A 69 -8.46 -6.69 -0.84
N LYS A 70 -9.07 -6.16 -1.91
CA LYS A 70 -10.23 -6.82 -2.54
C LYS A 70 -9.75 -8.13 -3.17
N GLN A 71 -10.48 -9.21 -2.91
CA GLN A 71 -10.31 -10.48 -3.64
C GLN A 71 -10.95 -10.38 -5.02
#